data_AF-A0A381Q5R3-F1
#
_entry.id   AF-A0A381Q5R3-F1
#
_cell.length_a   1.000
_cell.length_b   1.000
_cell.length_c   1.000
_cell.angle_alpha   90.00
_cell.angle_beta   90.00
_cell.angle_gamma   90.00
#
_symmetry.space_group_name_H-M   'P 1'
#
loop_
_entity.id
_entity.type
_entity.pdbx_description
1 polymer ?
#
loop_
_entity_poly.entity_id
_entity_poly.type
_entity_poly.pdbx_seq_one_letter_code
_entity_poly.pdbx_strand_id
1 'polypeptide(L)'
;MTDQPNFLNMVAEIATSISLGELLERVKKLEQDMGREDGPRFGPRLIDVDILMLEDQVVNQPDLQIPHASLHLRAFVLVPLTELAPDLVHPVLGETIAQLASRVNGLDGVKPLVKF
;
A
#
# COMPACT_ATOMS: atom_id res chain seq x y z
N MET A 1 20.67 6.32 0.76
CA MET A 1 20.24 7.34 1.74
C MET A 1 19.96 6.61 3.04
N THR A 2 20.79 6.79 4.05
CA THR A 2 20.77 6.01 5.31
C THR A 2 20.34 6.84 6.52
N ASP A 3 19.95 8.09 6.32
CA ASP A 3 19.71 9.06 7.39
C ASP A 3 18.30 9.67 7.27
N GLN A 4 17.29 8.81 7.29
CA GLN A 4 15.88 9.20 7.32
C GLN A 4 15.19 8.52 8.51
N PRO A 5 14.22 9.19 9.18
CA PRO A 5 13.44 8.56 10.24
C PRO A 5 12.73 7.30 9.76
N ASN A 6 12.39 6.42 10.70
CA ASN A 6 11.56 5.24 10.40
C ASN A 6 10.16 5.68 9.97
N PHE A 7 9.61 4.99 8.97
CA PHE A 7 8.21 5.15 8.58
C PHE A 7 7.30 4.30 9.46
N LEU A 8 6.13 4.86 9.79
CA LEU A 8 5.02 4.08 10.30
C LEU A 8 4.16 3.65 9.12
N ASN A 9 3.98 2.34 8.93
CA ASN A 9 3.17 1.78 7.86
C ASN A 9 1.98 1.02 8.48
N MET A 10 0.82 1.10 7.83
CA MET A 10 -0.36 0.34 8.18
C MET A 10 -1.16 0.01 6.93
N VAL A 11 -2.01 -1.02 7.04
CA VAL A 11 -2.97 -1.41 5.99
C VAL A 11 -4.36 -1.36 6.60
N ALA A 12 -5.32 -0.89 5.82
CA ALA A 12 -6.72 -0.84 6.20
C ALA A 12 -7.58 -1.45 5.09
N GLU A 13 -8.60 -2.20 5.49
CA GLU A 13 -9.68 -2.62 4.60
C GLU A 13 -10.83 -1.61 4.72
N ILE A 14 -11.43 -1.26 3.59
CA ILE A 14 -12.60 -0.39 3.53
C ILE A 14 -13.67 -1.03 2.65
N ALA A 15 -14.93 -0.83 3.01
CA ALA A 15 -16.06 -1.08 2.13
C ALA A 15 -16.51 0.25 1.52
N THR A 16 -16.68 0.29 0.20
CA THR A 16 -17.13 1.51 -0.48
C THR A 16 -17.96 1.16 -1.71
N SER A 17 -18.87 2.06 -2.08
CA SER A 17 -19.71 1.95 -3.29
C SER A 17 -19.25 2.89 -4.40
N ILE A 18 -18.19 3.68 -4.17
CA ILE A 18 -17.65 4.62 -5.17
C ILE A 18 -16.71 3.91 -6.14
N SER A 19 -16.54 4.49 -7.32
CA SER A 19 -15.63 3.94 -8.32
C SER A 19 -14.17 4.05 -7.89
N LEU A 20 -13.30 3.21 -8.45
CA LEU A 20 -11.86 3.25 -8.19
C LEU A 20 -11.22 4.60 -8.58
N GLY A 21 -11.70 5.24 -9.66
CA GLY A 21 -11.25 6.58 -10.05
C GLY A 21 -11.64 7.65 -9.02
N GLU A 22 -12.88 7.60 -8.52
CA GLU A 22 -13.32 8.50 -7.45
C GLU A 22 -12.56 8.25 -6.14
N LEU A 23 -12.27 6.99 -5.81
CA LEU A 23 -11.44 6.64 -4.66
C LEU A 23 -10.04 7.25 -4.79
N LEU A 24 -9.41 7.15 -5.96
CA LEU A 24 -8.11 7.75 -6.24
C LEU A 24 -8.13 9.27 -6.07
N GLU A 25 -9.16 9.95 -6.56
CA GLU A 25 -9.33 11.40 -6.38
C GLU A 25 -9.46 11.78 -4.90
N ARG A 26 -10.27 11.03 -4.14
CA ARG A 26 -10.44 11.27 -2.69
C ARG A 26 -9.15 11.05 -1.91
N VAL A 27 -8.39 10.02 -2.26
CA VAL A 27 -7.08 9.73 -1.65
C VAL A 27 -6.10 10.86 -1.92
N LYS A 28 -5.96 11.30 -3.19
CA LYS A 28 -5.12 12.44 -3.56
C LYS A 28 -5.52 13.72 -2.83
N LYS A 29 -6.83 13.97 -2.70
CA LYS A 29 -7.34 15.12 -1.96
C LYS A 29 -7.01 15.05 -0.47
N LEU A 30 -7.12 13.88 0.16
CA LEU A 30 -6.77 13.68 1.56
C LEU A 30 -5.30 14.01 1.81
N GLU A 31 -4.40 13.56 0.94
CA GLU A 31 -2.98 13.90 1.06
C GLU A 31 -2.72 15.40 0.94
N GLN A 32 -3.39 16.07 0.00
CA GLN A 32 -3.33 17.53 -0.16
C GLN A 32 -3.84 18.26 1.09
N ASP A 33 -5.00 17.85 1.62
CA ASP A 33 -5.60 18.45 2.82
C ASP A 33 -4.71 18.22 4.06
N MET A 34 -3.89 17.17 4.08
CA MET A 34 -2.89 16.87 5.11
C MET A 34 -1.54 17.58 4.92
N GLY A 35 -1.42 18.45 3.91
CA GLY A 35 -0.25 19.29 3.70
C GLY A 35 0.73 18.78 2.64
N ARG A 36 0.31 17.89 1.74
CA ARG A 36 1.09 17.59 0.52
C ARG A 36 1.16 18.83 -0.37
N GLU A 37 2.32 19.47 -0.41
CA GLU A 37 2.60 20.60 -1.31
C GLU A 37 3.00 20.11 -2.71
N ASP A 38 2.68 20.90 -3.73
CA ASP A 38 3.19 20.69 -5.08
C ASP A 38 4.71 20.91 -5.09
N GLY A 39 5.47 19.83 -5.29
CA GLY A 39 6.92 19.83 -5.16
C GLY A 39 7.59 18.66 -5.89
N PRO A 40 8.91 18.48 -5.75
CA PRO A 40 9.62 17.37 -6.38
C PRO A 40 8.99 16.02 -6.02
N ARG A 41 9.06 15.04 -6.94
CA ARG A 41 8.38 13.74 -6.87
C ARG A 41 8.67 12.92 -5.59
N PHE A 42 9.69 13.31 -4.81
CA PHE A 42 10.10 12.71 -3.54
C PHE A 42 10.28 13.75 -2.42
N GLY A 43 9.53 14.85 -2.47
CA GLY A 43 9.48 15.82 -1.39
C GLY A 43 8.94 15.20 -0.09
N PRO A 44 9.24 15.81 1.07
CA PRO A 44 8.73 15.34 2.35
C PRO A 44 7.19 15.31 2.33
N ARG A 45 6.60 14.18 2.71
CA ARG A 45 5.14 14.00 2.82
C ARG A 45 4.81 13.61 4.26
N LEU A 46 3.74 14.19 4.81
CA LEU A 46 3.24 13.81 6.14
C LEU A 46 2.62 12.41 6.12
N ILE A 47 1.91 12.08 5.03
CA ILE A 47 1.30 10.78 4.79
C ILE A 47 1.38 10.43 3.30
N ASP A 48 1.40 9.14 3.00
CA ASP A 48 1.30 8.58 1.65
C ASP A 48 0.23 7.47 1.73
N VAL A 49 -0.79 7.54 0.88
CA VAL A 49 -1.92 6.60 0.89
C VAL A 49 -2.02 5.94 -0.48
N ASP A 50 -1.63 4.67 -0.54
CA ASP A 50 -1.68 3.85 -1.75
C ASP A 50 -2.93 2.95 -1.76
N ILE A 51 -3.63 2.89 -2.90
CA ILE A 51 -4.66 1.87 -3.13
C ILE A 51 -3.96 0.57 -3.53
N LEU A 52 -4.01 -0.44 -2.66
CA LEU A 52 -3.26 -1.68 -2.85
C LEU A 52 -3.95 -2.68 -3.77
N MET A 53 -5.22 -2.99 -3.49
CA MET A 53 -6.02 -4.00 -4.17
C MET A 53 -7.49 -3.61 -4.12
N LEU A 54 -8.26 -4.06 -5.10
CA LEU A 54 -9.72 -3.96 -5.10
C LEU A 54 -10.27 -5.29 -5.60
N GLU A 55 -10.68 -6.15 -4.66
CA GLU A 55 -11.18 -7.50 -4.96
C GLU A 55 -10.25 -8.25 -5.94
N ASP A 56 -10.79 -8.76 -7.05
CA ASP A 56 -10.09 -9.44 -8.13
C ASP A 56 -9.77 -8.52 -9.32
N GLN A 57 -10.00 -7.20 -9.20
CA GLN A 57 -9.80 -6.27 -10.30
C GLN A 57 -8.33 -6.14 -10.68
N VAL A 58 -8.11 -6.04 -11.99
CA VAL A 58 -6.81 -5.71 -12.59
C VAL A 58 -6.96 -4.46 -13.45
N VAL A 59 -6.29 -3.40 -13.04
CA VAL A 59 -6.31 -2.10 -13.73
C VAL A 59 -4.87 -1.75 -14.13
N ASN A 60 -4.69 -1.38 -15.39
CA ASN A 60 -3.42 -0.94 -15.93
C ASN A 60 -3.61 0.36 -16.71
N GLN A 61 -3.64 1.47 -15.99
CA GLN A 61 -3.76 2.82 -16.54
C GLN A 61 -2.49 3.64 -16.21
N PRO A 62 -2.19 4.71 -16.97
CA PRO A 62 -0.99 5.52 -16.75
C PRO A 62 -0.86 6.09 -15.33
N ASP A 63 -1.98 6.38 -14.68
CA ASP A 63 -2.07 7.02 -13.37
C ASP A 63 -2.62 6.11 -12.26
N LEU A 64 -2.93 4.85 -12.58
CA LEU A 64 -3.56 3.90 -11.66
C LEU A 64 -3.27 2.46 -12.05
N GLN A 65 -2.62 1.71 -11.15
CA GLN A 65 -2.36 0.29 -11.31
C GLN A 65 -2.89 -0.48 -10.11
N ILE A 66 -3.77 -1.44 -10.35
CA ILE A 66 -4.36 -2.33 -9.34
C ILE A 66 -4.17 -3.78 -9.82
N PRO A 67 -3.67 -4.70 -8.97
CA PRO A 67 -2.99 -4.44 -7.69
C PRO A 67 -1.83 -3.46 -7.84
N HIS A 68 -1.49 -2.74 -6.77
CA HIS A 68 -0.38 -1.80 -6.78
C HIS A 68 0.90 -2.50 -7.26
N ALA A 69 1.55 -1.94 -8.29
CA ALA A 69 2.61 -2.60 -9.06
C ALA A 69 3.74 -3.18 -8.22
N SER A 70 4.09 -2.49 -7.12
CA SER A 70 5.20 -2.89 -6.24
C SER A 70 4.75 -3.51 -4.91
N LEU A 71 3.45 -3.77 -4.70
CA LEU A 71 2.96 -4.33 -3.42
C LEU A 71 3.69 -5.63 -3.06
N HIS A 72 3.87 -6.52 -4.03
CA HIS A 72 4.48 -7.85 -3.83
C HIS A 72 6.00 -7.80 -3.55
N LEU A 73 6.62 -6.62 -3.64
CA LEU A 73 8.05 -6.40 -3.43
C LEU A 73 8.35 -5.69 -2.11
N ARG A 74 7.32 -5.26 -1.36
CA ARG A 74 7.47 -4.38 -0.20
C ARG A 74 7.07 -5.09 1.08
N ALA A 75 8.06 -5.43 1.91
CA ALA A 75 7.82 -6.04 3.22
C ALA A 75 6.90 -5.19 4.12
N PHE A 76 7.09 -3.87 4.14
CA PHE A 76 6.29 -2.95 4.96
C PHE A 76 4.82 -2.82 4.50
N VAL A 77 4.48 -3.35 3.31
CA VAL A 77 3.10 -3.50 2.83
C VAL A 77 2.59 -4.91 3.13
N LEU A 78 3.36 -5.93 2.76
CA LEU A 78 2.94 -7.32 2.87
C LEU A 78 2.81 -7.81 4.31
N VAL A 79 3.67 -7.37 5.24
CA VAL A 79 3.59 -7.77 6.66
C VAL A 79 2.24 -7.35 7.27
N PRO A 80 1.87 -6.05 7.30
CA PRO A 80 0.56 -5.65 7.84
C PRO A 80 -0.62 -6.17 7.00
N LEU A 81 -0.48 -6.33 5.68
CA LEU A 81 -1.55 -6.93 4.87
C LEU A 81 -1.76 -8.42 5.20
N THR A 82 -0.70 -9.15 5.55
CA THR A 82 -0.79 -10.56 5.98
C THR A 82 -1.50 -10.68 7.33
N GLU A 83 -1.30 -9.73 8.23
CA GLU A 83 -2.03 -9.68 9.52
C GLU A 83 -3.54 -9.46 9.31
N LEU A 84 -3.91 -8.68 8.29
CA LEU A 84 -5.30 -8.34 7.98
C LEU A 84 -6.01 -9.41 7.14
N ALA A 85 -5.38 -9.89 6.07
CA ALA A 85 -5.99 -10.75 5.06
C ALA A 85 -4.97 -11.73 4.45
N PRO A 86 -4.51 -12.75 5.20
CA PRO A 86 -3.45 -13.65 4.77
C PRO A 86 -3.83 -14.49 3.54
N ASP A 87 -5.11 -14.86 3.44
CA ASP A 87 -5.66 -15.73 2.39
C ASP A 87 -6.08 -14.97 1.12
N LEU A 88 -6.00 -13.63 1.12
CA LEU A 88 -6.30 -12.82 -0.06
C LEU A 88 -5.36 -13.20 -1.21
N VAL A 89 -5.93 -13.52 -2.37
CA VAL A 89 -5.15 -13.95 -3.54
C VAL A 89 -4.84 -12.75 -4.42
N HIS A 90 -3.58 -12.57 -4.76
CA HIS A 90 -3.16 -11.56 -5.73
C HIS A 90 -3.64 -11.95 -7.14
N PRO A 91 -4.54 -11.19 -7.79
CA PRO A 91 -5.22 -11.63 -9.03
C PRO A 91 -4.27 -11.86 -10.21
N VAL A 92 -3.13 -11.16 -10.25
CA VAL A 92 -2.11 -11.34 -11.31
C VAL A 92 -1.11 -12.47 -11.02
N LEU A 93 -0.72 -12.69 -9.75
CA LEU A 93 0.31 -13.66 -9.39
C LEU A 93 -0.27 -15.02 -9.02
N GLY A 94 -1.56 -15.09 -8.66
CA GLY A 94 -2.22 -16.32 -8.26
C GLY A 94 -1.77 -16.86 -6.89
N GLU A 95 -1.14 -16.02 -6.07
CA GLU A 95 -0.58 -16.38 -4.77
C GLU A 95 -1.26 -15.59 -3.65
N THR A 96 -1.39 -16.22 -2.50
CA THR A 96 -1.90 -15.57 -1.28
C THR A 96 -0.93 -14.51 -0.78
N ILE A 97 -1.44 -13.50 -0.09
CA ILE A 97 -0.60 -12.49 0.58
C ILE A 97 0.39 -13.15 1.54
N ALA A 98 -0.02 -14.18 2.30
CA ALA A 98 0.88 -14.92 3.18
C ALA A 98 2.05 -15.58 2.44
N GLN A 99 1.80 -16.18 1.27
CA GLN A 99 2.87 -16.74 0.42
C GLN A 99 3.82 -15.65 -0.07
N LEU A 100 3.29 -14.51 -0.54
CA LEU A 100 4.11 -13.38 -0.98
C LEU A 100 4.97 -12.84 0.16
N ALA A 101 4.41 -12.68 1.36
CA ALA A 101 5.11 -12.18 2.54
C ALA A 101 6.24 -13.11 2.99
N SER A 102 6.07 -14.44 2.86
CA SER A 102 7.09 -15.42 3.28
C SER A 102 8.42 -15.34 2.51
N ARG A 103 8.43 -14.73 1.33
CA ARG A 103 9.59 -14.68 0.42
C ARG A 103 10.01 -13.26 0.02
N VAL A 104 9.37 -12.23 0.58
CA VAL A 104 9.73 -10.84 0.31
C VAL A 104 11.04 -10.50 1.03
N ASN A 105 11.88 -9.70 0.38
CA ASN A 105 13.10 -9.18 0.99
C ASN A 105 12.77 -8.01 1.95
N GLY A 106 13.64 -7.77 2.94
CA GLY A 106 13.53 -6.62 3.84
C GLY A 106 12.62 -6.81 5.07
N LEU A 107 12.29 -8.06 5.42
CA LEU A 107 11.52 -8.39 6.63
C LEU A 107 12.22 -7.92 7.92
N ASP A 108 13.54 -7.92 7.94
CA ASP A 108 14.38 -7.42 9.04
C ASP A 108 14.23 -5.91 9.30
N GLY A 109 13.79 -5.17 8.28
CA GLY A 109 13.48 -3.74 8.37
C GLY A 109 12.08 -3.43 8.91
N VAL A 110 11.21 -4.43 9.07
CA VAL A 110 9.83 -4.25 9.54
C VAL A 110 9.72 -4.71 10.98
N LYS A 111 9.21 -3.83 11.85
CA LYS A 111 9.04 -4.10 13.28
C LYS A 111 7.61 -3.74 13.69
N PRO A 112 6.87 -4.63 14.36
CA PRO A 112 5.56 -4.30 14.90
C PRO A 112 5.66 -3.11 15.87
N LEU A 113 4.78 -2.12 15.69
CA LEU A 113 4.71 -0.98 16.61
C LEU A 113 4.07 -1.39 17.95
N VAL A 114 3.10 -2.30 17.91
CA VAL A 114 2.38 -2.82 19.08
C VAL A 114 2.42 -4.34 19.04
N LYS A 115 2.67 -4.99 20.18
CA LYS A 115 2.54 -6.44 20.35
C LYS A 115 1.21 -6.71 21.07
N PHE A 116 0.32 -7.45 20.43
CA PHE A 116 -0.91 -7.95 21.06
C PHE A 116 -0.66 -9.28 21.76
#